data_AF-A0A1H4MDL7-F1
#
_entry.id   AF-A0A1H4MDL7-F1
#
_cell.length_a   1.000
_cell.length_b   1.000
_cell.length_c   1.000
_cell.angle_alpha   90.00
_cell.angle_beta   90.00
_cell.angle_gamma   90.00
#
_symmetry.space_group_name_H-M   'P 1'
#
loop_
_entity.id
_entity.type
_entity.pdbx_description
1 polymer ?
#
loop_
_entity_poly.entity_id
_entity_poly.type
_entity_poly.pdbx_seq_one_letter_code
_entity_poly.pdbx_strand_id
1 'polypeptide(L)'
;MSDMMHLSPIDDFASHHAFEAEELERYRGKYLRVERLRSKVQAAKRAAAESLARANDAPEPHDGSNTIFVALFDAHCRDREALFETMRELDEACGELHVMAGGMQAAEGFSRRNSAHLEGQTGTNEWI
;
A
#
# COMPACT_ATOMS: atom_id res chain seq x y z
N MET A 1 10.06 46.59 -29.21
CA MET A 1 10.41 45.16 -29.11
C MET A 1 9.77 44.68 -27.83
N SER A 2 8.60 44.07 -27.98
CA SER A 2 7.80 43.51 -26.89
C SER A 2 8.40 42.17 -26.50
N ASP A 3 8.57 41.91 -25.22
CA ASP A 3 8.45 40.57 -24.67
C ASP A 3 7.66 40.69 -23.37
N MET A 4 6.35 40.51 -23.52
CA MET A 4 5.38 40.50 -22.43
C MET A 4 5.18 39.04 -22.07
N MET A 5 5.89 38.58 -21.03
CA MET A 5 5.79 37.22 -20.49
C MET A 5 4.36 37.01 -19.97
N HIS A 6 3.50 36.47 -20.83
CA HIS A 6 2.14 36.07 -20.52
C HIS A 6 2.19 34.73 -19.78
N LEU A 7 2.57 34.76 -18.50
CA LEU A 7 2.42 33.62 -17.61
C LEU A 7 0.93 33.49 -17.27
N SER A 8 0.22 32.66 -18.02
CA SER A 8 -1.16 32.29 -17.72
C SER A 8 -1.17 31.40 -16.46
N PRO A 9 -1.72 31.85 -15.31
CA PRO A 9 -1.70 31.05 -14.08
C PRO A 9 -2.63 29.83 -14.13
N ILE A 10 -3.58 29.80 -15.06
CA ILE A 10 -4.67 28.81 -15.09
C ILE A 10 -4.17 27.40 -15.47
N ASP A 11 -3.14 27.29 -16.31
CA ASP A 11 -2.61 25.98 -16.74
C ASP A 11 -1.85 25.26 -15.62
N ASP A 12 -1.20 26.01 -14.72
CA ASP A 12 -0.49 25.46 -13.56
C ASP A 12 -1.47 24.84 -12.56
N PHE A 13 -2.56 25.54 -12.21
CA PHE A 13 -3.57 25.03 -11.28
C PHE A 13 -4.29 23.78 -11.82
N ALA A 14 -4.66 23.77 -13.11
CA ALA A 14 -5.32 22.61 -13.71
C ALA A 14 -4.40 21.37 -13.78
N SER A 15 -3.11 21.57 -14.05
CA SER A 15 -2.11 20.49 -14.12
C SER A 15 -1.80 19.90 -12.73
N HIS A 16 -1.73 20.76 -11.71
CA HIS A 16 -1.57 20.32 -10.32
C HIS A 16 -2.75 19.46 -9.86
N HIS A 17 -3.99 19.85 -10.16
CA HIS A 17 -5.18 19.08 -9.77
C HIS A 17 -5.32 17.75 -10.51
N ALA A 18 -4.92 17.68 -11.78
CA ALA A 18 -4.92 16.42 -12.55
C ALA A 18 -3.87 15.43 -12.02
N PHE A 19 -2.67 15.92 -11.69
CA PHE A 19 -1.60 15.13 -11.09
C PHE A 19 -1.99 14.58 -9.70
N GLU A 20 -2.58 15.43 -8.85
CA GLU A 20 -3.07 15.04 -7.52
C GLU A 20 -4.19 13.99 -7.60
N ALA A 21 -5.11 14.12 -8.56
CA ALA A 21 -6.19 13.16 -8.76
C ALA A 21 -5.67 11.75 -9.14
N GLU A 22 -4.68 11.68 -10.03
CA GLU A 22 -4.05 10.41 -10.43
C GLU A 22 -3.29 9.76 -9.27
N GLU A 23 -2.59 10.57 -8.47
CA GLU A 23 -1.86 10.08 -7.29
C GLU A 23 -2.79 9.55 -6.21
N LEU A 24 -3.91 10.23 -5.96
CA LEU A 24 -4.97 9.76 -5.06
C LEU A 24 -5.60 8.45 -5.53
N GLU A 25 -5.82 8.28 -6.84
CA GLU A 25 -6.34 7.04 -7.40
C GLU A 25 -5.35 5.89 -7.23
N ARG A 26 -4.06 6.13 -7.48
CA ARG A 26 -2.98 5.15 -7.21
C ARG A 26 -2.91 4.77 -5.74
N TYR A 27 -2.98 5.75 -4.83
CA TYR A 27 -3.01 5.50 -3.38
C TYR A 27 -4.22 4.65 -2.99
N ARG A 28 -5.41 5.01 -3.46
CA ARG A 28 -6.64 4.25 -3.21
C ARG A 28 -6.55 2.81 -3.72
N GLY A 29 -5.99 2.61 -4.92
CA GLY A 29 -5.75 1.29 -5.48
C GLY A 29 -4.86 0.42 -4.58
N LYS A 30 -3.75 0.99 -4.10
CA LYS A 30 -2.83 0.30 -3.17
C LYS A 30 -3.49 0.01 -1.83
N TYR A 31 -4.25 0.94 -1.28
CA TYR A 31 -5.01 0.74 -0.04
C TYR A 31 -6.00 -0.44 -0.17
N LEU A 32 -6.76 -0.48 -1.27
CA LEU A 32 -7.69 -1.60 -1.53
C LEU A 32 -6.96 -2.94 -1.71
N ARG A 33 -5.76 -2.94 -2.29
CA ARG A 33 -4.91 -4.15 -2.35
C ARG A 33 -4.55 -4.65 -0.95
N VAL A 34 -4.13 -3.75 -0.05
CA VAL A 34 -3.82 -4.09 1.36
C VAL A 34 -5.03 -4.69 2.08
N GLU A 35 -6.21 -4.06 1.97
CA GLU A 35 -7.42 -4.58 2.61
C GLU A 35 -7.84 -5.97 2.09
N ARG A 36 -7.69 -6.20 0.79
CA ARG A 36 -7.92 -7.52 0.20
C ARG A 36 -6.93 -8.55 0.74
N LEU A 37 -5.65 -8.20 0.84
CA LEU A 37 -4.61 -9.08 1.35
C LEU A 37 -4.81 -9.40 2.84
N ARG A 38 -5.23 -8.43 3.65
CA ARG A 38 -5.63 -8.65 5.05
C ARG A 38 -6.72 -9.71 5.16
N SER A 39 -7.76 -9.59 4.32
CA SER A 39 -8.86 -10.55 4.27
C SER A 39 -8.37 -11.95 3.86
N LYS A 40 -7.48 -12.03 2.86
CA LYS A 40 -6.85 -13.30 2.45
C LYS A 40 -6.01 -13.92 3.56
N VAL A 41 -5.20 -13.14 4.29
CA VAL A 41 -4.43 -13.64 5.43
C VAL A 41 -5.35 -14.26 6.47
N GLN A 42 -6.47 -13.61 6.80
CA GLN A 42 -7.44 -14.18 7.76
C GLN A 42 -8.08 -15.47 7.25
N ALA A 43 -8.36 -15.58 5.95
CA ALA A 43 -8.83 -16.84 5.36
C ALA A 43 -7.76 -17.94 5.43
N ALA A 44 -6.51 -17.64 5.07
CA ALA A 44 -5.41 -18.59 5.11
C ALA A 44 -5.09 -19.05 6.55
N LYS A 45 -5.18 -18.15 7.55
CA LYS A 45 -5.04 -18.48 8.97
C LYS A 45 -6.09 -19.50 9.41
N ARG A 46 -7.35 -19.29 9.02
CA ARG A 46 -8.42 -20.25 9.33
C ARG A 46 -8.19 -21.58 8.65
N ALA A 47 -7.84 -21.60 7.37
CA ALA A 47 -7.54 -22.83 6.63
C ALA A 47 -6.41 -23.64 7.30
N ALA A 48 -5.30 -22.99 7.66
CA ALA A 48 -4.17 -23.63 8.33
C ALA A 48 -4.53 -24.16 9.74
N ALA A 49 -5.38 -23.45 10.48
CA ALA A 49 -5.87 -23.89 11.79
C ALA A 49 -6.82 -25.10 11.67
N GLU A 50 -7.74 -25.06 10.72
CA GLU A 50 -8.67 -26.16 10.45
C GLU A 50 -7.94 -27.42 9.96
N SER A 51 -6.92 -27.29 9.11
CA SER A 51 -6.13 -28.44 8.66
C SER A 51 -5.25 -29.02 9.75
N LEU A 52 -4.71 -28.19 10.65
CA LEU A 52 -4.01 -28.68 11.84
C LEU A 52 -4.96 -29.45 12.76
N ALA A 53 -6.17 -28.92 13.00
CA ALA A 53 -7.18 -29.60 13.81
C ALA A 53 -7.51 -30.98 13.23
N ARG A 54 -7.75 -31.07 11.91
CA ARG A 54 -7.97 -32.36 11.24
C ARG A 54 -6.79 -33.33 11.38
N ALA A 55 -5.56 -32.84 11.28
CA ALA A 55 -4.38 -33.68 11.46
C ALA A 55 -4.28 -34.22 12.90
N ASN A 56 -4.60 -33.40 13.90
CA ASN A 56 -4.61 -33.81 15.31
C ASN A 56 -5.76 -34.78 15.64
N ASP A 57 -6.90 -34.65 14.97
CA ASP A 57 -8.05 -35.55 15.13
C ASP A 57 -7.86 -36.89 14.40
N ALA A 58 -6.76 -37.07 13.65
CA ALA A 58 -6.46 -38.32 12.99
C ALA A 58 -6.26 -39.45 14.01
N PRO A 59 -6.60 -40.72 13.66
CA PRO A 59 -6.35 -41.85 14.55
C PRO A 59 -4.89 -41.93 14.97
N GLU A 60 -4.61 -42.39 16.19
CA GLU A 60 -3.24 -42.68 16.63
C GLU A 60 -2.70 -43.95 15.94
N PRO A 61 -1.36 -44.10 15.81
CA PRO A 61 -0.32 -43.15 16.22
C PRO A 61 -0.10 -42.00 15.21
N HIS A 62 0.34 -40.85 15.68
CA HIS A 62 0.74 -39.71 14.84
C HIS A 62 2.21 -39.83 14.42
N ASP A 63 2.51 -40.87 13.65
CA ASP A 63 3.85 -41.14 13.14
C ASP A 63 3.85 -41.34 11.61
N GLY A 64 5.03 -41.54 11.06
CA GLY A 64 5.21 -41.74 9.61
C GLY A 64 4.64 -43.05 9.06
N SER A 65 4.19 -43.97 9.92
CA SER A 65 3.55 -45.23 9.50
C SER A 65 2.04 -45.06 9.28
N ASN A 66 1.43 -44.06 9.93
CA ASN A 66 0.03 -43.72 9.75
C ASN A 66 -0.18 -42.83 8.53
N THR A 67 -0.54 -43.45 7.41
CA THR A 67 -0.72 -42.76 6.13
C THR A 67 -1.84 -41.72 6.14
N ILE A 68 -2.85 -41.87 7.00
CA ILE A 68 -3.94 -40.89 7.17
C ILE A 68 -3.39 -39.63 7.82
N PHE A 69 -2.67 -39.77 8.94
CA PHE A 69 -2.03 -38.66 9.62
C PHE A 69 -1.03 -37.95 8.70
N VAL A 70 -0.17 -38.69 8.00
CA VAL A 70 0.80 -38.12 7.05
C VAL A 70 0.11 -37.29 5.97
N ALA A 71 -0.96 -37.80 5.36
CA ALA A 71 -1.69 -37.06 4.33
C ALA A 71 -2.34 -35.76 4.86
N LEU A 72 -2.91 -35.80 6.07
CA LEU A 72 -3.52 -34.64 6.71
C LEU A 72 -2.46 -33.61 7.16
N PHE A 73 -1.33 -34.08 7.66
CA PHE A 73 -0.21 -33.22 8.05
C PHE A 73 0.47 -32.57 6.84
N ASP A 74 0.59 -33.29 5.72
CA ASP A 74 1.05 -32.73 4.45
C ASP A 74 0.10 -31.64 3.93
N ALA A 75 -1.22 -31.86 4.04
CA ALA A 75 -2.21 -30.84 3.71
C ALA A 75 -2.05 -29.59 4.61
N HIS A 76 -1.85 -29.78 5.92
CA HIS A 76 -1.55 -28.70 6.84
C HIS A 76 -0.27 -27.94 6.44
N CYS A 77 0.80 -28.64 6.04
CA CYS A 77 2.04 -28.00 5.60
C CYS A 77 1.81 -27.08 4.40
N ARG A 78 1.01 -27.52 3.42
CA ARG A 78 0.63 -26.70 2.24
C ARG A 78 -0.19 -25.48 2.64
N ASP A 79 -1.19 -25.63 3.52
CA ASP A 79 -2.00 -24.50 3.99
C ASP A 79 -1.15 -23.49 4.76
N ARG A 80 -0.20 -23.97 5.56
CA ARG A 80 0.75 -23.12 6.30
C ARG A 80 1.70 -22.38 5.37
N GLU A 81 2.18 -23.01 4.31
CA GLU A 81 2.99 -22.36 3.28
C GLU A 81 2.18 -21.26 2.56
N ALA A 82 0.94 -21.53 2.18
CA ALA A 82 0.04 -20.54 1.59
C ALA A 82 -0.23 -19.34 2.51
N LEU A 83 -0.35 -19.59 3.82
CA LEU A 83 -0.46 -18.53 4.83
C LEU A 83 0.79 -17.63 4.83
N PHE A 84 1.99 -18.21 4.88
CA PHE A 84 3.23 -17.43 4.89
C PHE A 84 3.40 -16.62 3.61
N GLU A 85 3.05 -17.18 2.46
CA GLU A 85 3.13 -16.47 1.19
C GLU A 85 2.17 -15.26 1.17
N THR A 86 0.93 -15.46 1.62
CA THR A 86 -0.05 -14.37 1.70
C THR A 86 0.40 -13.27 2.68
N MET A 87 1.09 -13.64 3.77
CA MET A 87 1.66 -12.67 4.72
C MET A 87 2.78 -11.84 4.07
N ARG A 88 3.66 -12.47 3.28
CA ARG A 88 4.71 -11.75 2.53
C ARG A 88 4.11 -10.78 1.52
N GLU A 89 3.09 -11.21 0.77
CA GLU A 89 2.37 -10.33 -0.16
C GLU A 89 1.77 -9.11 0.56
N LEU A 90 1.20 -9.32 1.76
CA LEU A 90 0.65 -8.24 2.58
C LEU A 90 1.75 -7.27 3.05
N ASP A 91 2.89 -7.80 3.50
CA ASP A 91 4.02 -6.99 3.96
C ASP A 91 4.58 -6.13 2.82
N GLU A 92 4.73 -6.71 1.63
CA GLU A 92 5.14 -5.98 0.41
C GLU A 92 4.14 -4.86 0.08
N ALA A 93 2.84 -5.17 0.04
CA ALA A 93 1.81 -4.18 -0.26
C ALA A 93 1.74 -3.05 0.78
N CYS A 94 1.97 -3.37 2.07
CA CYS A 94 2.08 -2.36 3.11
C CYS A 94 3.31 -1.46 2.92
N GLY A 95 4.45 -2.04 2.53
CA GLY A 95 5.66 -1.30 2.18
C GLY A 95 5.43 -0.33 1.02
N GLU A 96 4.83 -0.80 -0.07
CA GLU A 96 4.50 0.03 -1.24
C GLU A 96 3.54 1.19 -0.91
N LEU A 97 2.58 0.96 -0.02
CA LEU A 97 1.62 1.97 0.43
C LEU A 97 2.31 3.01 1.33
N HIS A 98 3.21 2.57 2.22
CA HIS A 98 3.95 3.45 3.10
C HIS A 98 4.91 4.37 2.33
N VAL A 99 5.62 3.84 1.33
CA VAL A 99 6.48 4.64 0.44
C VAL A 99 5.68 5.74 -0.28
N MET A 100 4.48 5.42 -0.76
CA MET A 100 3.60 6.43 -1.39
C MET A 100 3.11 7.47 -0.39
N ALA A 101 2.69 7.06 0.81
CA ALA A 101 2.27 7.99 1.85
C ALA A 101 3.40 8.96 2.27
N GLY A 102 4.64 8.47 2.34
CA GLY A 102 5.82 9.30 2.59
C GLY A 102 6.14 10.26 1.44
N GLY A 103 5.93 9.82 0.19
CA GLY A 103 6.06 10.66 -1.01
C GLY A 103 5.06 11.82 -1.06
N MET A 104 3.78 11.54 -0.74
CA MET A 104 2.73 12.55 -0.68
C MET A 104 3.01 13.63 0.38
N GLN A 105 3.45 13.23 1.59
CA GLN A 105 3.81 14.18 2.66
C GLN A 105 5.01 15.07 2.27
N ALA A 106 5.98 14.54 1.54
CA ALA A 106 7.10 15.33 1.03
C ALA A 106 6.62 16.33 -0.02
N ALA A 107 5.78 15.92 -0.97
CA ALA A 107 5.22 16.79 -2.02
C ALA A 107 4.39 17.95 -1.45
N GLU A 108 3.52 17.68 -0.47
CA GLU A 108 2.76 18.72 0.26
C GLU A 108 3.71 19.70 0.98
N GLY A 109 4.78 19.21 1.59
CA GLY A 109 5.80 20.03 2.25
C GLY A 109 6.57 20.95 1.29
N PHE A 110 6.85 20.51 0.07
CA PHE A 110 7.48 21.33 -0.98
C PHE A 110 6.49 22.36 -1.55
N SER A 111 5.25 21.98 -1.80
CA SER A 111 4.20 22.89 -2.31
C SER A 111 3.95 24.06 -1.34
N ARG A 112 3.84 23.77 -0.02
CA ARG A 112 3.66 24.78 1.03
C ARG A 112 4.85 25.73 1.19
N ARG A 113 6.07 25.26 0.89
CA ARG A 113 7.29 26.08 0.95
C ARG A 113 7.40 27.01 -0.26
N ASN A 114 6.97 26.55 -1.43
CA ASN A 114 6.96 27.34 -2.66
C ASN A 114 5.87 28.43 -2.61
N SER A 115 4.69 28.15 -2.05
CA SER A 115 3.65 29.16 -1.84
C SER A 115 4.08 30.26 -0.86
N ALA A 116 4.80 29.91 0.22
CA ALA A 116 5.34 30.88 1.17
C ALA A 116 6.47 31.75 0.59
N HIS A 117 7.20 31.26 -0.42
CA HIS A 117 8.23 32.05 -1.11
C HIS A 117 7.63 33.10 -2.05
N LEU A 118 6.46 32.83 -2.64
CA LEU A 118 5.75 33.75 -3.54
C LEU A 118 5.02 34.88 -2.79
N GLU A 119 4.57 34.65 -1.56
CA GLU A 119 3.96 35.70 -0.72
C GLU A 119 4.97 36.73 -0.18
N GLY A 120 6.28 36.42 -0.23
CA GLY A 120 7.35 37.29 0.28
C GLY A 120 7.92 38.31 -0.70
N GLN A 121 7.46 38.37 -1.96
CA GLN A 121 8.03 39.26 -2.99
C GLN A 121 7.10 40.39 -3.47
N THR A 122 5.88 40.51 -2.92
CA THR A 122 4.97 41.62 -3.24
C THR A 122 4.94 42.66 -2.12
N GLY A 123 5.81 43.67 -2.23
CA GLY A 123 5.87 44.84 -1.35
C GLY A 123 7.22 44.93 -0.67
N THR A 124 8.12 45.82 -1.07
CA THR A 124 7.92 47.27 -1.08
C THR A 124 8.83 47.95 -2.12
N ASN A 125 8.25 48.43 -3.21
CA ASN A 125 8.86 49.46 -4.05
C ASN A 125 7.96 50.71 -3.99
N GLU A 126 8.06 51.48 -2.92
CA GLU A 126 7.70 52.89 -2.95
C GLU A 126 8.99 53.70 -3.06
N TRP A 127 9.14 54.33 -4.23
CA TRP A 127 10.16 55.34 -4.50
C TRP A 127 9.64 56.73 -4.10
N ILE A 128 10.62 57.59 -3.76
CA ILE A 128 10.60 59.06 -3.63
C ILE A 128 10.30 59.61 -2.24
#